data_AF-A0A6G1GA52-F1
#
_entry.id   AF-A0A6G1GA52-F1
#
_cell.length_a   1.000
_cell.length_b   1.000
_cell.length_c   1.000
_cell.angle_alpha   90.00
_cell.angle_beta   90.00
_cell.angle_gamma   90.00
#
_symmetry.space_group_name_H-M   'P 1'
#
loop_
_entity.id
_entity.type
_entity.pdbx_description
1 polymer ?
#
loop_
_entity_poly.entity_id
_entity_poly.type
_entity_poly.pdbx_seq_one_letter_code
_entity_poly.pdbx_strand_id
1 'polypeptide(L)'
;MEHQSDVKLPRIVITYCTQCRWMLRAGYFAQELLTTFQTTIGEISLVPAMGGLFTVELTYLPSSKVNNDNIPSDAPRKVLIWDRKSEGGFPETKVLKQLVRNHIDPDKNLGHSDKKGHSAKSTESTSTGTTADTGATKPSDDVKDTGSSGQKDCEDCR
;
A
#
# COMPACT_ATOMS: atom_id res chain seq x y z
N MET A 1 16.28 -31.41 -5.65
CA MET A 1 17.05 -30.88 -4.51
C MET A 1 16.30 -29.63 -4.07
N GLU A 2 15.43 -29.75 -3.07
CA GLU A 2 14.67 -28.60 -2.56
C GLU A 2 15.63 -27.73 -1.74
N HIS A 3 15.96 -26.54 -2.25
CA HIS A 3 16.73 -25.57 -1.49
C HIS A 3 15.80 -24.89 -0.49
N GLN A 4 15.76 -25.39 0.74
CA GLN A 4 15.07 -24.73 1.83
C GLN A 4 15.92 -23.54 2.29
N SER A 5 15.51 -22.33 1.90
CA SER A 5 16.17 -21.09 2.32
C SER A 5 15.76 -20.74 3.76
N ASP A 6 16.73 -20.46 4.62
CA ASP A 6 16.50 -19.91 5.96
C ASP A 6 15.93 -18.49 5.85
N VAL A 7 14.66 -18.32 6.23
CA VAL A 7 13.92 -17.06 6.13
C VAL A 7 14.03 -16.30 7.45
N LYS A 8 14.49 -15.04 7.40
CA LYS A 8 14.57 -14.20 8.59
C LYS A 8 13.24 -13.51 8.86
N LEU A 9 12.60 -13.86 9.97
CA LEU A 9 11.36 -13.21 10.42
C LEU A 9 11.68 -11.96 11.25
N PRO A 10 10.83 -10.91 11.21
CA PRO A 10 9.67 -10.73 10.35
C PRO A 10 10.04 -10.53 8.88
N ARG A 11 9.36 -11.25 7.98
CA ARG A 11 9.56 -11.19 6.54
C ARG A 11 8.44 -10.40 5.88
N ILE A 12 8.80 -9.41 5.07
CA ILE A 12 7.85 -8.67 4.24
C ILE A 12 8.02 -9.08 2.78
N VAL A 13 6.93 -9.32 2.08
CA VAL A 13 6.92 -9.62 0.64
C VAL A 13 6.11 -8.55 -0.07
N ILE A 14 6.75 -7.83 -0.99
CA ILE A 14 6.08 -6.87 -1.87
C ILE A 14 6.00 -7.49 -3.26
N THR A 15 4.80 -7.93 -3.64
CA THR A 15 4.54 -8.43 -4.99
C THR A 15 4.12 -7.27 -5.86
N TYR A 16 4.77 -7.06 -7.02
CA TYR A 16 4.51 -5.90 -7.87
C TYR A 16 4.43 -6.27 -9.34
N CYS A 17 3.56 -5.58 -10.08
CA CYS A 17 3.44 -5.76 -11.51
C CYS A 17 4.63 -5.17 -12.26
N THR A 18 5.32 -6.00 -13.04
CA THR A 18 6.46 -5.57 -13.87
C THR A 18 6.01 -4.77 -15.09
N GLN A 19 4.86 -5.10 -15.67
CA GLN A 19 4.30 -4.42 -16.83
C GLN A 19 3.91 -2.98 -16.52
N CYS A 20 3.40 -2.73 -15.31
CA CYS A 20 3.01 -1.40 -14.84
C CYS A 20 4.20 -0.52 -14.40
N ARG A 21 5.44 -1.03 -14.50
CA ARG A 21 6.67 -0.35 -14.04
C ARG A 21 6.66 0.03 -12.55
N TRP A 22 5.96 -0.74 -11.72
CA TRP A 22 5.86 -0.45 -10.28
C TRP A 22 7.05 -0.91 -9.44
N MET A 23 8.11 -1.44 -10.07
CA MET A 23 9.35 -1.83 -9.40
C MET A 23 9.92 -0.69 -8.54
N LEU A 24 9.97 0.53 -9.08
CA LEU A 24 10.51 1.69 -8.35
C LEU A 24 9.68 2.02 -7.11
N ARG A 25 8.35 1.90 -7.20
CA ARG A 25 7.45 2.12 -6.07
C ARG A 25 7.60 1.01 -5.01
N ALA A 26 7.72 -0.24 -5.44
CA ALA A 26 7.99 -1.36 -4.55
C ALA A 26 9.33 -1.18 -3.81
N GLY A 27 10.38 -0.80 -4.53
CA GLY A 27 11.70 -0.49 -3.95
C GLY A 27 11.66 0.71 -2.99
N TYR A 28 10.87 1.74 -3.28
CA TYR A 28 10.67 2.87 -2.37
C TYR A 28 10.05 2.41 -1.04
N PHE A 29 8.96 1.65 -1.07
CA PHE A 29 8.35 1.14 0.16
C PHE A 29 9.27 0.19 0.93
N ALA A 30 10.04 -0.66 0.25
CA ALA A 30 11.03 -1.51 0.89
C ALA A 30 12.08 -0.67 1.65
N GLN A 31 12.61 0.38 1.02
CA GLN A 31 13.56 1.30 1.66
C GLN A 31 12.93 2.00 2.87
N GLU A 32 11.73 2.55 2.73
CA GLU A 32 11.01 3.22 3.82
C GLU A 32 10.80 2.30 5.03
N LEU A 33 10.46 1.04 4.81
CA LEU A 33 10.28 0.04 5.87
C LEU A 33 11.61 -0.33 6.51
N LEU A 34 12.65 -0.64 5.71
CA LEU A 34 13.98 -0.98 6.23
C LEU A 34 14.60 0.16 7.04
N THR A 35 14.46 1.41 6.59
CA THR A 35 14.95 2.58 7.34
C THR A 35 14.17 2.80 8.64
N THR A 36 12.87 2.50 8.67
CA THR A 36 12.01 2.74 9.86
C THR A 36 12.12 1.65 10.92
N PHE A 37 12.31 0.40 10.49
CA PHE A 37 12.33 -0.75 11.39
C PHE A 37 13.73 -1.31 11.62
N GLN A 38 14.71 -0.94 10.78
CA GLN A 38 16.11 -1.32 10.89
C GLN A 38 16.24 -2.83 11.16
N THR A 39 16.83 -3.21 12.28
CA THR A 39 17.08 -4.59 12.70
C THR A 39 15.83 -5.36 13.15
N THR A 40 14.67 -4.69 13.24
CA THR A 40 13.41 -5.34 13.64
C THR A 40 12.84 -6.18 12.51
N ILE A 41 13.08 -5.81 11.25
CA ILE A 41 12.69 -6.60 10.07
C ILE A 41 13.83 -7.57 9.77
N GLY A 42 13.51 -8.84 9.56
CA GLY A 42 14.49 -9.84 9.15
C GLY A 42 14.87 -9.69 7.69
N GLU A 43 13.87 -9.61 6.80
CA GLU A 43 14.09 -9.41 5.37
C GLU A 43 12.89 -8.79 4.66
N ILE A 44 13.15 -8.18 3.50
CA ILE A 44 12.11 -7.78 2.54
C ILE A 44 12.41 -8.44 1.19
N SER A 45 11.41 -9.10 0.62
CA SER A 45 11.45 -9.68 -0.73
C SER A 45 10.65 -8.82 -1.71
N LEU A 46 11.24 -8.50 -2.86
CA LEU A 46 10.54 -7.89 -3.99
C LEU A 46 10.24 -8.99 -5.03
N VAL A 47 8.96 -9.27 -5.26
CA VAL A 47 8.54 -10.38 -6.14
C VAL A 47 7.88 -9.81 -7.40
N PRO A 48 8.47 -10.04 -8.59
CA PRO A 48 7.86 -9.61 -9.85
C PRO A 48 6.60 -10.44 -10.14
N ALA A 49 5.56 -9.77 -10.61
CA ALA A 49 4.29 -10.36 -11.01
C ALA A 49 3.70 -9.64 -12.24
N MET A 50 2.53 -10.10 -12.68
CA MET A 50 1.76 -9.53 -13.79
C MET A 50 0.32 -9.23 -13.34
N GLY A 51 -0.49 -8.59 -14.19
CA GLY A 51 -1.94 -8.44 -13.94
C GLY A 51 -2.33 -7.36 -12.93
N GLY A 52 -1.58 -6.25 -12.90
CA GLY A 52 -1.87 -5.10 -12.05
C GLY A 52 -1.79 -5.42 -10.55
N LEU A 53 -1.00 -6.45 -10.18
CA LEU A 53 -0.82 -6.85 -8.79
C LEU A 53 0.11 -5.89 -8.07
N PHE A 54 -0.34 -5.44 -6.91
CA PHE A 54 0.51 -4.78 -5.93
C PHE A 54 0.01 -5.14 -4.53
N THR A 55 0.71 -6.08 -3.88
CA THR A 55 0.35 -6.56 -2.54
C THR A 55 1.54 -6.51 -1.60
N VAL A 56 1.26 -6.31 -0.32
CA VAL A 56 2.24 -6.36 0.76
C VAL A 56 1.79 -7.42 1.75
N GLU A 57 2.60 -8.47 1.92
CA GLU A 57 2.36 -9.53 2.89
C GLU A 57 3.43 -9.50 3.98
N LEU A 58 3.04 -9.79 5.22
CA LEU A 58 3.93 -9.88 6.37
C LEU A 58 3.83 -11.29 6.96
N THR A 59 4.99 -11.92 7.17
CA THR A 59 5.12 -13.15 7.97
C THR A 59 5.91 -12.82 9.23
N TYR A 60 5.36 -13.11 10.41
CA TYR A 60 5.96 -12.74 11.69
C TYR A 60 5.62 -13.75 12.79
N LEU A 61 6.40 -13.76 13.87
CA LEU A 61 6.10 -14.52 15.07
C LEU A 61 5.32 -13.61 16.04
N PRO A 62 4.12 -14.01 16.50
CA PRO A 62 3.37 -13.22 17.47
C PRO A 62 4.07 -13.24 18.82
N SER A 63 4.34 -12.08 19.40
CA SER A 63 4.81 -11.99 20.79
C SER A 63 3.64 -12.29 21.73
N SER A 64 3.77 -13.30 22.60
CA SER A 64 2.75 -13.89 23.50
C SER A 64 2.15 -12.94 24.56
N LYS A 65 1.65 -11.77 24.19
CA LYS A 65 1.08 -10.81 25.15
C LYS A 65 -0.42 -10.57 25.02
N VAL A 66 -1.12 -11.15 24.04
CA VAL A 66 -2.57 -10.94 23.88
C VAL A 66 -3.33 -12.21 23.49
N ASN A 67 -4.13 -12.69 24.45
CA ASN A 67 -5.31 -13.56 24.40
C ASN A 67 -5.21 -15.09 24.42
N ASN A 68 -6.25 -15.60 25.11
CA ASN A 68 -6.51 -16.89 25.75
C ASN A 68 -6.96 -17.98 24.75
N ASP A 69 -6.42 -17.93 23.53
CA ASP A 69 -6.70 -18.93 22.51
C ASP A 69 -5.58 -19.97 22.58
N ASN A 70 -5.93 -21.26 22.64
CA ASN A 70 -5.00 -22.40 22.63
C ASN A 70 -4.24 -22.53 21.28
N ILE A 71 -3.68 -21.45 20.77
CA ILE A 71 -2.89 -21.39 19.54
C ILE A 71 -1.41 -21.39 19.98
N PRO A 72 -0.60 -22.37 19.52
CA PRO A 72 0.82 -22.40 19.82
C PRO A 72 1.49 -21.07 19.48
N SER A 73 2.14 -20.44 20.46
CA SER A 73 2.83 -19.14 20.30
C SER A 73 3.99 -19.18 19.30
N ASP A 74 4.47 -20.37 18.97
CA ASP A 74 5.74 -20.56 18.27
C ASP A 74 5.58 -20.72 16.75
N ALA A 75 4.35 -20.63 16.24
CA ALA A 75 4.08 -20.75 14.82
C ALA A 75 4.10 -19.38 14.10
N PRO A 76 4.77 -19.25 12.95
CA PRO A 76 4.75 -18.02 12.16
C PRO A 76 3.34 -17.75 11.62
N ARG A 77 2.89 -16.50 11.75
CA ARG A 77 1.64 -16.00 11.19
C ARG A 77 1.91 -15.23 9.92
N LYS A 78 1.09 -15.46 8.88
CA LYS A 78 1.11 -14.70 7.62
C LYS A 78 -0.15 -13.82 7.55
N VAL A 79 0.03 -12.54 7.24
CA VAL A 79 -1.05 -11.55 7.11
C VAL A 79 -0.87 -10.72 5.84
N LEU A 80 -1.98 -10.38 5.18
CA LEU A 80 -2.01 -9.42 4.08
C LEU A 80 -2.10 -8.01 4.67
N ILE A 81 -1.07 -7.21 4.48
CA ILE A 81 -0.98 -5.84 4.99
C ILE A 81 -1.66 -4.85 4.05
N TRP A 82 -1.53 -5.06 2.74
CA TRP A 82 -2.14 -4.20 1.73
C TRP A 82 -2.40 -4.94 0.43
N ASP A 83 -3.52 -4.66 -0.22
CA ASP A 83 -3.80 -5.03 -1.60
C ASP A 83 -4.34 -3.82 -2.36
N ARG A 84 -3.66 -3.44 -3.45
CA ARG A 84 -4.06 -2.32 -4.29
C ARG A 84 -5.48 -2.46 -4.84
N LYS A 85 -5.94 -3.68 -5.13
CA LYS A 85 -7.28 -3.91 -5.68
C LYS A 85 -8.37 -3.72 -4.63
N SER A 86 -8.14 -4.15 -3.38
CA SER A 86 -9.11 -3.97 -2.30
C SER A 86 -9.13 -2.53 -1.78
N GLU A 87 -7.96 -1.90 -1.66
CA GLU A 87 -7.80 -0.56 -1.07
C GLU A 87 -7.93 0.58 -2.10
N GLY A 88 -8.14 0.26 -3.38
CA GLY A 88 -8.34 1.26 -4.44
C GLY A 88 -7.11 2.11 -4.75
N GLY A 89 -5.89 1.64 -4.45
CA GLY A 89 -4.68 2.41 -4.69
C GLY A 89 -3.43 1.90 -3.96
N PHE A 90 -2.39 2.72 -3.99
CA PHE A 90 -1.14 2.46 -3.26
C PHE A 90 -1.24 2.98 -1.83
N PRO A 91 -0.60 2.32 -0.86
CA PRO A 91 -0.61 2.80 0.50
C PRO A 91 0.17 4.12 0.61
N GLU A 92 -0.30 5.01 1.47
CA GLU A 92 0.58 6.08 1.95
C GLU A 92 1.69 5.48 2.83
N THR A 93 2.90 6.02 2.72
CA THR A 93 4.07 5.56 3.48
C THR A 93 3.80 5.48 4.98
N LYS A 94 3.09 6.46 5.54
CA LYS A 94 2.73 6.48 6.97
C LYS A 94 1.81 5.31 7.35
N VAL A 95 0.81 5.02 6.52
CA VAL A 95 -0.19 3.98 6.76
C VAL A 95 0.49 2.62 6.69
N LEU A 96 1.33 2.40 5.69
CA LEU A 96 2.07 1.15 5.56
C LEU A 96 2.95 0.87 6.78
N LYS A 97 3.68 1.88 7.27
CA LYS A 97 4.52 1.77 8.48
C LYS A 97 3.67 1.46 9.71
N GLN A 98 2.56 2.15 9.90
CA GLN A 98 1.64 1.90 11.02
C GLN A 98 1.08 0.47 10.99
N LEU A 99 0.61 0.00 9.83
CA LEU A 99 0.06 -1.35 9.67
C LEU A 99 1.10 -2.41 9.99
N VAL A 100 2.32 -2.30 9.44
CA VAL A 100 3.42 -3.23 9.75
C VAL A 100 3.76 -3.21 11.23
N ARG A 101 3.90 -2.02 11.84
CA ARG A 101 4.20 -1.87 13.27
C ARG A 101 3.18 -2.60 14.14
N ASN A 102 1.89 -2.43 13.86
CA ASN A 102 0.81 -3.02 14.67
C ASN A 102 0.94 -4.56 14.81
N HIS A 103 1.65 -5.21 13.89
CA HIS A 103 1.92 -6.64 13.94
C HIS A 103 3.27 -6.99 14.59
N ILE A 104 4.34 -6.24 14.30
CA ILE A 104 5.71 -6.62 14.72
C ILE A 104 6.13 -6.01 16.06
N ASP A 105 5.71 -4.78 16.36
CA ASP A 105 6.12 -4.05 17.56
C ASP A 105 5.09 -2.95 17.89
N PRO A 106 3.93 -3.31 18.47
CA PRO A 106 2.83 -2.38 18.72
C PRO A 106 3.19 -1.18 19.61
N ASP A 107 4.19 -1.34 20.48
CA ASP A 107 4.61 -0.33 21.45
C ASP A 107 5.62 0.67 20.86
N LYS A 108 6.17 0.40 19.66
CA LYS A 108 7.12 1.30 18.99
C LYS A 108 6.45 2.60 18.57
N ASN A 109 7.01 3.72 19.04
CA ASN A 109 6.62 5.04 18.58
C ASN A 109 7.28 5.36 17.23
N LEU A 110 6.47 5.61 16.19
CA LEU A 110 6.92 6.00 14.84
C LEU A 110 6.98 7.52 14.65
N GLY A 111 6.94 8.29 15.73
CA GLY A 111 7.02 9.75 15.73
C GLY A 111 5.91 10.40 14.91
N HIS A 112 6.29 11.10 13.84
CA HIS A 112 5.36 11.78 12.94
C HIS A 112 4.42 10.82 12.20
N SER A 113 4.79 9.54 12.08
CA SER A 113 3.94 8.55 11.43
C SER A 113 2.75 8.13 12.30
N ASP A 114 2.79 8.33 13.62
CA ASP A 114 1.72 7.92 14.55
C ASP A 114 0.70 9.01 14.87
N LYS A 115 1.01 10.25 14.55
CA LYS A 115 0.09 11.37 14.75
C LYS A 115 -0.99 11.30 13.67
N LYS A 116 -2.26 11.24 14.07
CA LYS A 116 -3.39 11.49 13.16
C LYS A 116 -3.25 12.93 12.66
N GLY A 117 -2.77 13.10 11.43
CA GLY A 117 -2.69 14.42 10.80
C GLY A 117 -4.10 15.00 10.70
N HIS A 118 -4.35 16.11 11.41
CA HIS A 118 -5.47 16.99 11.12
C HIS A 118 -5.30 17.52 9.69
N SER A 119 -6.03 16.99 8.72
CA SER A 119 -6.28 17.69 7.46
C SER A 119 -7.41 18.70 7.70
N ALA A 120 -7.10 19.76 8.46
CA ALA A 120 -7.97 20.92 8.55
C ALA A 120 -7.64 21.88 7.40
N LYS A 121 -8.53 21.89 6.42
CA LYS A 121 -8.67 22.91 5.39
C LYS A 121 -8.96 24.26 6.05
N SER A 122 -8.15 25.27 5.75
CA SER A 122 -8.50 26.68 5.95
C SER A 122 -7.88 27.54 4.85
N THR A 123 -8.70 27.82 3.84
CA THR A 123 -8.88 29.13 3.16
C THR A 123 -8.75 30.27 4.19
N GLU A 124 -8.20 31.47 3.97
CA GLU A 124 -8.33 32.45 2.89
C GLU A 124 -7.43 33.67 3.24
N SER A 125 -6.79 34.38 2.30
CA SER A 125 -7.07 35.78 1.87
C SER A 125 -5.78 36.37 1.23
N THR A 126 -5.70 37.34 0.31
CA THR A 126 -6.58 38.07 -0.62
C THR A 126 -5.65 39.02 -1.41
N SER A 127 -5.74 39.10 -2.74
CA SER A 127 -5.58 40.37 -3.50
C SER A 127 -5.95 40.24 -4.99
N THR A 128 -7.21 40.61 -5.27
CA THR A 128 -7.68 41.56 -6.31
C THR A 128 -6.96 41.68 -7.67
N GLY A 129 -7.72 41.49 -8.75
CA GLY A 129 -7.40 42.00 -10.10
C GLY A 129 -8.45 41.63 -11.17
N THR A 130 -9.15 42.64 -11.68
CA THR A 130 -10.40 42.66 -12.47
C THR A 130 -10.28 42.33 -13.98
N THR A 131 -11.45 42.12 -14.62
CA THR A 131 -11.89 42.25 -16.05
C THR A 131 -12.11 40.91 -16.78
N ALA A 132 -13.36 40.47 -17.04
CA ALA A 132 -14.41 40.92 -17.95
C ALA A 132 -14.38 40.18 -19.31
N ASP A 133 -15.49 39.49 -19.63
CA ASP A 133 -16.24 39.56 -20.90
C ASP A 133 -16.76 38.19 -21.45
N THR A 134 -18.00 38.25 -21.97
CA THR A 134 -18.85 37.40 -22.86
C THR A 134 -18.35 36.01 -23.32
N GLY A 135 -19.16 34.98 -23.59
CA GLY A 135 -20.58 34.79 -23.88
C GLY A 135 -20.72 33.52 -24.78
N ALA A 136 -21.94 32.98 -24.91
CA ALA A 136 -22.42 32.03 -25.94
C ALA A 136 -22.36 30.47 -25.72
N THR A 137 -23.56 29.91 -25.51
CA THR A 137 -24.28 28.85 -26.28
C THR A 137 -23.86 27.35 -26.27
N LYS A 138 -24.86 26.52 -25.91
CA LYS A 138 -25.15 25.06 -26.10
C LYS A 138 -24.81 24.46 -27.50
N PRO A 139 -24.91 23.12 -27.79
CA PRO A 139 -25.74 22.06 -27.16
C PRO A 139 -25.10 20.65 -26.99
N SER A 140 -25.94 19.74 -26.48
CA SER A 140 -25.82 18.28 -26.27
C SER A 140 -25.45 17.45 -27.51
N ASP A 141 -24.99 16.21 -27.29
CA ASP A 141 -25.53 15.01 -27.96
C ASP A 141 -25.24 13.71 -27.18
N ASP A 142 -26.30 12.91 -27.05
CA ASP A 142 -26.34 11.49 -26.66
C ASP A 142 -25.53 10.61 -27.64
N VAL A 143 -25.04 9.44 -27.19
CA VAL A 143 -25.32 8.13 -27.81
C VAL A 143 -24.74 7.00 -26.93
N LYS A 144 -25.66 6.11 -26.57
CA LYS A 144 -25.55 4.75 -26.03
C LYS A 144 -25.10 3.80 -27.14
N ASP A 145 -24.14 2.88 -26.91
CA ASP A 145 -24.38 1.49 -27.35
C ASP A 145 -23.53 0.39 -26.69
N THR A 146 -24.25 -0.71 -26.51
CA THR A 146 -23.96 -2.15 -26.38
C THR A 146 -22.54 -2.66 -26.10
N GLY A 147 -22.51 -3.59 -25.15
CA GLY A 147 -21.33 -4.37 -24.80
C GLY A 147 -20.88 -5.40 -25.84
N SER A 148 -19.68 -5.89 -25.60
CA SER A 148 -19.22 -7.19 -26.04
C SER A 148 -18.21 -7.70 -25.02
N SER A 149 -18.42 -8.94 -24.57
CA SER A 149 -17.54 -9.71 -23.71
C SER A 149 -16.20 -9.94 -24.41
N GLY A 150 -15.26 -9.03 -24.16
CA GLY A 150 -13.85 -9.18 -24.49
C GLY A 150 -13.04 -9.27 -23.21
N GLN A 151 -12.12 -10.23 -23.19
CA GLN A 151 -10.98 -10.35 -22.28
C GLN A 151 -10.65 -9.00 -21.62
N LYS A 152 -10.91 -8.90 -20.31
CA LYS A 152 -10.73 -7.66 -19.56
C LYS A 152 -9.23 -7.43 -19.41
N ASP A 153 -8.65 -6.82 -20.44
CA ASP A 153 -7.36 -6.16 -20.37
C ASP A 153 -7.36 -5.39 -19.06
N CYS A 154 -6.46 -5.77 -18.15
CA CYS A 154 -6.29 -5.07 -16.89
C CYS A 154 -5.83 -3.66 -17.26
N GLU A 155 -6.75 -2.68 -17.21
CA GLU A 155 -6.53 -1.27 -17.58
C GLU A 155 -5.26 -0.69 -16.90
N ASP A 156 -4.93 -1.25 -15.74
CA ASP A 156 -3.79 -0.91 -14.92
C ASP A 156 -2.42 -1.33 -15.48
N CYS A 157 -2.36 -2.25 -16.46
CA CYS A 157 -1.12 -2.72 -17.09
C CYS A 157 -0.72 -1.94 -18.35
N ARG A 158 -1.46 -0.89 -18.74
CA ARG A 158 -1.16 -0.03 -19.89
C ARG A 158 -0.26 1.15 -19.54
#